data_AF-A0A7C2P529-F1
#
_entry.id   AF-A0A7C2P529-F1
#
_cell.length_a   1.000
_cell.length_b   1.000
_cell.length_c   1.000
_cell.angle_alpha   90.00
_cell.angle_beta   90.00
_cell.angle_gamma   90.00
#
_symmetry.space_group_name_H-M   'P 1'
#
loop_
_entity.id
_entity.type
_entity.pdbx_description
1 polymer ?
#
loop_
_entity_poly.entity_id
_entity_poly.type
_entity_poly.pdbx_seq_one_letter_code
_entity_poly.pdbx_strand_id
1 'polypeptide(L)'
;MTRLFLRWMRQVLPRDTIVATAVLLDLFVESFYLICLWRFGNADEEAFAWFRLVVQVLCAASYGVYRVATFHPVNDQDYRQWLATTPWTSRQPLPMGPVHLVPQDLVVILASMALARVYEPRVLAVPLAFLASYNLVLAISTWSTGQKLLSYLVGLGLGGVLACIQRPWEALAWAAGTTVVGAFALRQSLGSFPWNIPWYLDGFDWNQKFEEWKQQRTGWPFDVLAPRPPRVWIEPIDGIGLSLLLGWWFAAVFWQVPKPVMLVMLQFSLFGFVAGLIRRLAVYTRNHKPPISFWGRISTLRPWQFGYDEIVIAPVLATVAFAATVIVATWSLGLPPAVAKLPEWCGYVAAPVGVTTVAALLLLGGPAVEAWRLTGRHRIVFDQTGKSTGLGQSTKDKEFVQTA
;
A
#
# COMPACT_ATOMS: atom_id res chain seq x y z
N MET A 1 -1.43 31.56 29.49
CA MET A 1 -1.11 31.15 28.09
C MET A 1 -0.99 29.63 27.93
N THR A 2 -0.33 28.90 28.83
CA THR A 2 -0.10 27.44 28.71
C THR A 2 -1.37 26.61 28.49
N ARG A 3 -2.45 26.81 29.26
CA ARG A 3 -3.70 26.04 29.08
C ARG A 3 -4.40 26.28 27.73
N LEU A 4 -4.34 27.50 27.20
CA LEU A 4 -4.93 27.82 25.90
C LEU A 4 -4.13 27.18 24.75
N PHE A 5 -2.80 27.28 24.83
CA PHE A 5 -1.90 26.63 23.87
C PHE A 5 -2.07 25.10 23.87
N LEU A 6 -2.14 24.48 25.05
CA LEU A 6 -2.39 23.04 25.17
C LEU A 6 -3.74 22.63 24.57
N ARG A 7 -4.81 23.40 24.83
CA ARG A 7 -6.12 23.15 24.21
C ARG A 7 -6.08 23.29 22.68
N TRP A 8 -5.32 24.26 22.17
CA TRP A 8 -5.13 24.47 20.73
C TRP A 8 -4.34 23.34 20.07
N MET A 9 -3.25 22.88 20.69
CA MET A 9 -2.46 21.74 20.21
C MET A 9 -3.21 20.41 20.29
N ARG A 10 -4.07 20.25 21.31
CA ARG A 10 -4.83 19.02 21.52
C ARG A 10 -5.78 18.66 20.37
N GLN A 11 -6.09 19.63 19.50
CA GLN A 11 -6.94 19.39 18.32
C GLN A 11 -6.27 18.50 17.26
N VAL A 12 -4.94 18.51 17.15
CA VAL A 12 -4.21 17.76 16.11
C VAL A 12 -3.28 16.69 16.67
N LEU A 13 -2.90 16.80 17.95
CA LEU A 13 -1.96 15.87 18.55
C LEU A 13 -2.57 14.46 18.69
N PRO A 14 -1.74 13.41 18.49
CA PRO A 14 -2.11 12.05 18.82
C PRO A 14 -2.58 11.89 20.26
N ARG A 15 -3.18 10.72 20.54
CA ARG A 15 -3.44 10.30 21.93
C ARG A 15 -2.16 10.45 22.76
N ASP A 16 -2.31 10.83 24.02
CA ASP A 16 -1.20 11.14 24.94
C ASP A 16 -0.13 10.04 24.96
N THR A 17 -0.55 8.78 24.83
CA THR A 17 0.35 7.63 24.81
C THR A 17 1.35 7.69 23.66
N ILE A 18 0.91 8.05 22.45
CA ILE A 18 1.79 8.12 21.27
C ILE A 18 2.79 9.27 21.42
N VAL A 19 2.31 10.44 21.89
CA VAL A 19 3.17 11.60 22.15
C VAL A 19 4.18 11.27 23.24
N ALA A 20 3.75 10.64 24.34
CA ALA A 20 4.62 10.20 25.42
C ALA A 20 5.66 9.19 24.93
N THR A 21 5.29 8.22 24.08
CA THR A 21 6.25 7.27 23.49
C THR A 21 7.32 7.98 22.66
N ALA A 22 6.94 8.95 21.82
CA ALA A 22 7.91 9.72 21.03
C ALA A 22 8.87 10.53 21.91
N VAL A 23 8.36 11.19 22.95
CA VAL A 23 9.18 11.93 23.92
C VAL A 23 10.10 11.00 24.69
N LEU A 24 9.61 9.84 25.16
CA LEU A 24 10.44 8.86 25.87
C LEU A 24 11.54 8.29 24.98
N LEU A 25 11.28 8.09 23.69
CA LEU A 25 12.29 7.63 22.73
C LEU A 25 13.41 8.67 22.56
N ASP A 26 13.06 9.95 22.45
CA ASP A 26 14.02 11.05 22.34
C ASP A 26 14.83 11.22 23.64
N LEU A 27 14.17 11.18 24.79
CA LEU A 27 14.84 11.20 26.10
C LEU A 27 15.78 10.01 26.29
N PHE A 28 15.41 8.83 25.79
CA PHE A 28 16.27 7.65 25.83
C PHE A 28 17.53 7.86 24.99
N VAL A 29 17.42 8.41 23.78
CA VAL A 29 18.57 8.75 22.91
C VAL A 29 19.54 9.70 23.64
N GLU A 30 19.01 10.79 24.20
CA GLU A 30 19.83 11.79 24.90
C GLU A 30 20.44 11.25 26.19
N SER A 31 19.68 10.46 26.95
CA SER A 31 20.20 9.83 28.17
C SER A 31 21.35 8.88 27.83
N PHE A 32 21.22 8.09 26.75
CA PHE A 32 22.26 7.18 26.31
C PHE A 32 23.53 7.93 25.85
N TYR A 33 23.37 9.03 25.12
CA TYR A 33 24.47 9.92 24.74
C TYR A 33 25.23 10.45 25.96
N LEU A 34 24.51 11.00 26.94
CA LEU A 34 25.12 11.55 28.17
C LEU A 34 25.82 10.47 29.00
N ILE A 35 25.25 9.26 29.07
CA ILE A 35 25.88 8.12 29.74
C ILE A 35 27.19 7.74 29.05
N CYS A 36 27.22 7.67 27.72
CA CYS A 36 28.43 7.37 26.97
C CYS A 36 29.52 8.43 27.21
N LEU A 37 29.14 9.72 27.13
CA LEU A 37 30.06 10.83 27.40
C LEU A 37 30.60 10.79 28.83
N TRP A 38 29.75 10.53 29.82
CA TRP A 38 30.14 10.44 31.22
C TRP A 38 31.02 9.21 31.52
N ARG A 39 30.68 8.05 30.95
CA ARG A 39 31.35 6.78 31.26
C ARG A 39 32.67 6.59 30.52
N PHE A 40 32.74 7.02 29.26
CA PHE A 40 33.88 6.78 28.38
C PHE A 40 34.69 8.05 28.09
N GLY A 41 34.23 9.22 28.53
CA GLY A 41 34.89 10.51 28.27
C GLY A 41 34.80 10.98 26.80
N ASN A 42 34.19 10.17 25.93
CA ASN A 42 33.98 10.46 24.52
C ASN A 42 32.69 9.78 24.04
N ALA A 43 31.97 10.45 23.14
CA ALA A 43 30.81 9.90 22.43
C ALA A 43 30.91 10.37 20.98
N ASP A 44 30.64 9.46 20.03
CA ASP A 44 30.61 9.81 18.61
C ASP A 44 29.39 10.67 18.29
N GLU A 45 29.58 12.00 18.34
CA GLU A 45 28.51 12.98 18.10
C GLU A 45 27.84 12.78 16.74
N GLU A 46 28.58 12.35 15.71
CA GLU A 46 28.02 12.15 14.38
C GLU A 46 27.06 10.96 14.37
N ALA A 47 27.44 9.84 15.00
CA ALA A 47 26.57 8.68 15.13
C ALA A 47 25.29 9.00 15.91
N PHE A 48 25.40 9.74 17.03
CA PHE A 48 24.24 10.16 17.83
C PHE A 48 23.36 11.17 17.08
N ALA A 49 23.93 12.14 16.37
CA ALA A 49 23.19 13.07 15.53
C ALA A 49 22.41 12.34 14.42
N TRP A 50 23.01 11.33 13.79
CA TRP A 50 22.32 10.49 12.80
C TRP A 50 21.16 9.71 13.44
N PHE A 51 21.37 9.12 14.62
CA PHE A 51 20.32 8.38 15.32
C PHE A 51 19.15 9.29 15.75
N ARG A 52 19.44 10.49 16.29
CA ARG A 52 18.42 11.53 16.56
C ARG A 52 17.62 11.86 15.31
N LEU A 53 18.30 12.10 14.18
CA LEU A 53 17.63 12.40 12.91
C LEU A 53 16.71 11.25 12.46
N VAL A 54 17.16 10.00 12.54
CA VAL A 54 16.35 8.83 12.17
C VAL A 54 15.10 8.74 13.05
N VAL A 55 15.24 8.90 14.37
CA VAL A 55 14.11 8.92 15.31
C VAL A 55 13.12 10.02 14.93
N GLN A 56 13.59 11.25 14.70
CA GLN A 56 12.74 12.38 14.35
C GLN A 56 12.06 12.21 12.98
N VAL A 57 12.74 11.64 11.99
CA VAL A 57 12.17 11.27 10.69
C VAL A 57 11.04 10.24 10.84
N LEU A 58 11.24 9.21 11.66
CA LEU A 58 10.21 8.19 11.92
C LEU A 58 9.01 8.76 12.68
N CYS A 59 9.25 9.61 13.68
CA CYS A 59 8.20 10.32 14.41
C CYS A 59 7.40 11.24 13.48
N ALA A 60 8.07 12.03 12.64
CA ALA A 60 7.44 12.92 11.67
C ALA A 60 6.64 12.14 10.61
N ALA A 61 7.17 11.03 10.09
CA ALA A 61 6.44 10.16 9.19
C ALA A 61 5.19 9.55 9.85
N SER A 62 5.34 9.05 11.08
CA SER A 62 4.23 8.48 11.85
C SER A 62 3.15 9.52 12.12
N TYR A 63 3.54 10.78 12.39
CA TYR A 63 2.61 11.89 12.56
C TYR A 63 1.86 12.22 11.25
N GLY A 64 2.55 12.22 10.11
CA GLY A 64 1.93 12.41 8.79
C GLY A 64 0.87 11.34 8.48
N VAL A 65 1.19 10.07 8.74
CA VAL A 65 0.24 8.94 8.63
C VAL A 65 -0.94 9.15 9.58
N TYR A 66 -0.68 9.41 10.86
CA TYR A 66 -1.69 9.60 11.90
C TYR A 66 -2.72 10.68 11.52
N ARG A 67 -2.26 11.81 10.97
CA ARG A 67 -3.13 12.94 10.61
C ARG A 67 -4.19 12.54 9.58
N VAL A 68 -3.80 11.82 8.53
CA VAL A 68 -4.80 11.41 7.52
C VAL A 68 -5.62 10.21 8.02
N ALA A 69 -4.96 9.21 8.61
CA ALA A 69 -5.61 7.98 9.04
C ALA A 69 -6.71 8.24 10.09
N THR A 70 -6.50 9.21 10.99
CA THR A 70 -7.44 9.49 12.08
C THR A 70 -8.54 10.47 11.69
N PHE A 71 -8.20 11.55 10.97
CA PHE A 71 -9.16 12.63 10.73
C PHE A 71 -9.97 12.45 9.44
N HIS A 72 -9.50 11.64 8.48
CA HIS A 72 -10.21 11.46 7.22
C HIS A 72 -11.38 10.48 7.39
N PRO A 73 -12.64 10.88 7.12
CA PRO A 73 -13.79 10.03 7.43
C PRO A 73 -13.83 8.69 6.68
N VAL A 74 -13.15 8.58 5.52
CA VAL A 74 -13.04 7.29 4.81
C VAL A 74 -12.40 6.18 5.65
N ASN A 75 -11.52 6.53 6.60
CA ASN A 75 -10.73 5.60 7.40
C ASN A 75 -11.43 5.16 8.70
N ASP A 76 -12.58 5.77 9.03
CA ASP A 76 -13.39 5.48 10.22
C ASP A 76 -14.86 5.30 9.80
N GLN A 77 -15.33 4.05 9.83
CA GLN A 77 -16.67 3.69 9.39
C GLN A 77 -17.77 4.32 10.25
N ASP A 78 -17.58 4.36 11.57
CA ASP A 78 -18.56 4.92 12.51
C ASP A 78 -18.67 6.43 12.29
N TYR A 79 -17.52 7.11 12.15
CA TYR A 79 -17.50 8.53 11.85
C TYR A 79 -18.14 8.85 10.50
N ARG A 80 -17.89 8.02 9.48
CA ARG A 80 -18.51 8.14 8.16
C ARG A 80 -20.03 7.99 8.23
N GLN A 81 -20.54 6.97 8.94
CA GLN A 81 -21.98 6.74 9.11
C GLN A 81 -22.64 7.87 9.89
N TRP A 82 -21.98 8.36 10.93
CA TRP A 82 -22.44 9.52 11.69
C TRP A 82 -22.51 10.79 10.82
N LEU A 83 -21.50 11.05 9.97
CA LEU A 83 -21.55 12.16 9.02
C LEU A 83 -22.68 12.00 7.99
N ALA A 84 -22.97 10.78 7.55
CA ALA A 84 -24.03 10.51 6.58
C ALA A 84 -25.44 10.69 7.17
N THR A 85 -25.60 10.59 8.49
CA THR A 85 -26.90 10.70 9.18
C THR A 85 -27.15 12.07 9.80
N THR A 86 -26.15 12.95 9.81
CA THR A 86 -26.25 14.32 10.31
C THR A 86 -26.44 15.31 9.16
N PRO A 87 -26.93 16.54 9.40
CA PRO A 87 -27.06 17.58 8.37
C PRO A 87 -25.70 18.20 7.97
N TRP A 88 -24.60 17.47 8.15
CA TRP A 88 -23.27 17.95 7.83
C TRP A 88 -23.12 18.13 6.30
N THR A 89 -22.35 19.14 5.90
CA THR A 89 -22.00 19.37 4.50
C THR A 89 -20.51 19.68 4.38
N SER A 90 -19.94 19.45 3.20
CA SER A 90 -18.51 19.70 2.92
C SER A 90 -18.04 21.15 3.12
N ARG A 91 -18.97 22.11 3.27
CA ARG A 91 -18.69 23.51 3.58
C ARG A 91 -18.44 23.76 5.07
N GLN A 92 -18.81 22.81 5.92
CA GLN A 92 -18.64 22.90 7.37
C GLN A 92 -17.32 22.23 7.78
N PRO A 93 -16.70 22.68 8.89
CA PRO A 93 -15.52 22.01 9.43
C PRO A 93 -15.86 20.56 9.82
N LEU A 94 -14.88 19.67 9.70
CA LEU A 94 -15.01 18.29 10.16
C LEU A 94 -15.05 18.25 11.69
N PRO A 95 -16.07 17.63 12.31
CA PRO A 95 -16.23 17.63 13.78
C PRO A 95 -15.08 16.99 14.55
N MET A 96 -14.43 15.96 13.97
CA MET A 96 -13.26 15.35 14.61
C MET A 96 -11.97 16.16 14.47
N GLY A 97 -11.93 17.18 13.59
CA GLY A 97 -10.76 18.00 13.35
C GLY A 97 -10.37 18.10 11.88
N PRO A 98 -9.49 19.05 11.53
CA PRO A 98 -9.09 19.30 10.15
C PRO A 98 -8.15 18.20 9.64
N VAL A 99 -8.48 17.61 8.48
CA VAL A 99 -7.59 16.69 7.76
C VAL A 99 -6.46 17.44 7.06
N HIS A 100 -6.74 18.65 6.58
CA HIS A 100 -5.73 19.50 5.94
C HIS A 100 -4.68 19.98 6.94
N LEU A 101 -3.51 20.36 6.41
CA LEU A 101 -2.43 20.92 7.21
C LEU A 101 -2.84 22.25 7.84
N VAL A 102 -2.53 22.41 9.12
CA VAL A 102 -2.82 23.61 9.92
C VAL A 102 -1.55 24.13 10.60
N PRO A 103 -1.52 25.36 11.14
CA PRO A 103 -0.31 25.91 11.76
C PRO A 103 0.24 25.09 12.94
N GLN A 104 -0.61 24.32 13.63
CA GLN A 104 -0.19 23.37 14.66
C GLN A 104 0.79 22.32 14.10
N ASP A 105 0.58 21.85 12.88
CA ASP A 105 1.46 20.87 12.23
C ASP A 105 2.86 21.46 12.02
N LEU A 106 2.94 22.74 11.63
CA LEU A 106 4.22 23.45 11.50
C LEU A 106 4.95 23.52 12.85
N VAL A 107 4.26 23.77 13.95
CA VAL A 107 4.87 23.79 15.29
C VAL A 107 5.45 22.42 15.66
N VAL A 108 4.72 21.33 15.39
CA VAL A 108 5.21 19.96 15.64
C VAL A 108 6.47 19.66 14.82
N ILE A 109 6.46 20.03 13.53
CA ILE A 109 7.60 19.79 12.64
C ILE A 109 8.80 20.64 13.01
N LEU A 110 8.62 21.93 13.35
CA LEU A 110 9.71 22.78 13.82
C LEU A 110 10.30 22.28 15.15
N ALA A 111 9.46 21.78 16.06
CA ALA A 111 9.94 21.16 17.30
C ALA A 111 10.77 19.89 17.00
N SER A 112 10.29 19.03 16.10
CA SER A 112 11.01 17.82 15.69
C SER A 112 12.34 18.15 14.99
N MET A 113 12.37 19.17 14.13
CA MET A 113 13.60 19.68 13.52
C MET A 113 14.59 20.22 14.56
N ALA A 114 14.11 20.96 15.56
CA ALA A 114 14.94 21.47 16.65
C ALA A 114 15.52 20.34 17.52
N LEU A 115 14.74 19.29 17.79
CA LEU A 115 15.18 18.11 18.54
C LEU A 115 16.20 17.26 17.77
N ALA A 116 16.14 17.24 16.44
CA ALA A 116 17.12 16.50 15.63
C ALA A 116 18.56 17.01 15.86
N ARG A 117 18.74 18.30 16.18
CA ARG A 117 20.05 18.95 16.42
C ARG A 117 21.10 18.69 15.33
N VAL A 118 20.66 18.40 14.10
CA VAL A 118 21.56 18.14 12.96
C VAL A 118 21.71 19.40 12.12
N TYR A 119 22.93 19.63 11.63
CA TYR A 119 23.23 20.72 10.71
C TYR A 119 22.47 20.63 9.38
N GLU A 120 22.14 21.80 8.82
CA GLU A 120 21.56 21.92 7.48
C GLU A 120 22.49 21.31 6.42
N PRO A 121 21.94 20.65 5.37
CA PRO A 121 20.53 20.57 4.99
C PRO A 121 19.82 19.26 5.42
N ARG A 122 20.47 18.38 6.19
CA ARG A 122 19.92 17.05 6.55
C ARG A 122 18.64 17.13 7.39
N VAL A 123 18.49 18.20 8.19
CA VAL A 123 17.29 18.44 9.00
C VAL A 123 15.99 18.50 8.17
N LEU A 124 16.08 18.82 6.87
CA LEU A 124 14.94 18.83 5.96
C LEU A 124 14.34 17.44 5.71
N ALA A 125 15.04 16.35 6.07
CA ALA A 125 14.47 15.02 6.03
C ALA A 125 13.21 14.89 6.93
N VAL A 126 13.13 15.66 8.01
CA VAL A 126 11.98 15.67 8.94
C VAL A 126 10.69 16.16 8.26
N PRO A 127 10.62 17.41 7.73
CA PRO A 127 9.44 17.87 7.00
C PRO A 127 9.15 17.04 5.74
N LEU A 128 10.18 16.55 5.04
CA LEU A 128 10.00 15.67 3.88
C LEU A 128 9.30 14.36 4.25
N ALA A 129 9.73 13.71 5.33
CA ALA A 129 9.13 12.47 5.81
C ALA A 129 7.68 12.67 6.25
N PHE A 130 7.39 13.77 6.95
CA PHE A 130 6.02 14.16 7.30
C PHE A 130 5.15 14.37 6.07
N LEU A 131 5.57 15.21 5.12
CA LEU A 131 4.78 15.53 3.93
C LEU A 131 4.61 14.32 3.01
N ALA A 132 5.66 13.51 2.81
CA ALA A 132 5.60 12.33 1.96
C ALA A 132 4.62 11.29 2.52
N SER A 133 4.72 10.98 3.82
CA SER A 133 3.81 10.04 4.48
C SER A 133 2.37 10.55 4.54
N TYR A 134 2.16 11.84 4.85
CA TYR A 134 0.86 12.49 4.80
C TYR A 134 0.22 12.36 3.41
N ASN A 135 0.95 12.74 2.35
CA ASN A 135 0.44 12.67 0.98
C ASN A 135 0.22 11.23 0.50
N LEU A 136 1.02 10.27 0.96
CA LEU A 136 0.82 8.86 0.63
C LEU A 136 -0.51 8.34 1.17
N VAL A 137 -0.78 8.55 2.46
CA VAL A 137 -2.04 8.12 3.08
C VAL A 137 -3.21 8.91 2.52
N LEU A 138 -3.01 10.20 2.22
CA LEU A 138 -4.03 11.03 1.58
C LEU A 138 -4.38 10.52 0.19
N ALA A 139 -3.40 10.17 -0.65
CA ALA A 139 -3.63 9.61 -1.97
C ALA A 139 -4.44 8.31 -1.90
N ILE A 140 -4.10 7.41 -0.97
CA ILE A 140 -4.83 6.16 -0.75
C ILE A 140 -6.28 6.47 -0.33
N SER A 141 -6.46 7.41 0.61
CA SER A 141 -7.77 7.83 1.12
C SER A 141 -8.63 8.51 0.05
N THR A 142 -8.05 9.33 -0.82
CA THR A 142 -8.81 9.99 -1.91
C THR A 142 -9.08 9.04 -3.06
N TRP A 143 -8.18 8.09 -3.34
CA TRP A 143 -8.39 7.05 -4.36
C TRP A 143 -9.57 6.16 -3.99
N SER A 144 -9.68 5.76 -2.71
CA SER A 144 -10.80 4.95 -2.21
C SER A 144 -12.15 5.66 -2.27
N THR A 145 -12.16 7.00 -2.23
CA THR A 145 -13.38 7.83 -2.42
C THR A 145 -13.71 8.15 -3.89
N GLY A 146 -12.98 7.56 -4.85
CA GLY A 146 -13.24 7.73 -6.29
C GLY A 146 -12.48 8.89 -6.96
N GLN A 147 -11.68 9.66 -6.22
CA GLN A 147 -10.86 10.75 -6.78
C GLN A 147 -9.55 10.22 -7.41
N LYS A 148 -9.67 9.27 -8.34
CA LYS A 148 -8.58 8.45 -8.86
C LYS A 148 -7.49 9.27 -9.55
N LEU A 149 -7.87 10.14 -10.49
CA LEU A 149 -6.92 10.96 -11.26
C LEU A 149 -6.02 11.81 -10.35
N LEU A 150 -6.63 12.55 -9.42
CA LEU A 150 -5.86 13.39 -8.50
C LEU A 150 -4.97 12.56 -7.57
N SER A 151 -5.42 11.38 -7.17
CA SER A 151 -4.61 10.46 -6.35
C SER A 151 -3.40 9.93 -7.12
N TYR A 152 -3.53 9.64 -8.43
CA TYR A 152 -2.40 9.31 -9.29
C TYR A 152 -1.42 10.49 -9.45
N LEU A 153 -1.93 11.72 -9.57
CA LEU A 153 -1.08 12.91 -9.61
C LEU A 153 -0.31 13.11 -8.29
N VAL A 154 -0.94 12.87 -7.14
CA VAL A 154 -0.25 12.88 -5.84
C VAL A 154 0.82 11.79 -5.80
N GLY A 155 0.51 10.57 -6.26
CA GLY A 155 1.49 9.48 -6.38
C GLY A 155 2.68 9.85 -7.29
N LEU A 156 2.42 10.52 -8.42
CA LEU A 156 3.46 11.01 -9.32
C LEU A 156 4.34 12.04 -8.62
N GLY A 157 3.72 12.99 -7.91
CA GLY A 157 4.44 13.97 -7.10
C GLY A 157 5.33 13.34 -6.02
N LEU A 158 4.86 12.29 -5.34
CA LEU A 158 5.66 11.51 -4.39
C LEU A 158 6.87 10.84 -5.04
N GLY A 159 6.75 10.32 -6.27
CA GLY A 159 7.91 9.83 -7.00
C GLY A 159 8.90 10.96 -7.34
N GLY A 160 8.42 12.19 -7.59
CA GLY A 160 9.27 13.38 -7.72
C GLY A 160 10.05 13.70 -6.44
N VAL A 161 9.41 13.58 -5.26
CA VAL A 161 10.09 13.72 -3.96
C VAL A 161 11.24 12.70 -3.83
N LEU A 162 10.99 11.44 -4.19
CA LEU A 162 12.01 10.39 -4.16
C LEU A 162 13.15 10.66 -5.16
N ALA A 163 12.82 11.11 -6.37
CA ALA A 163 13.80 11.44 -7.42
C ALA A 163 14.68 12.64 -7.08
N CYS A 164 14.26 13.49 -6.15
CA CYS A 164 15.01 14.66 -5.71
C CYS A 164 15.55 14.54 -4.27
N ILE A 165 15.52 13.34 -3.64
CA ILE A 165 15.80 13.22 -2.20
C ILE A 165 17.21 13.69 -1.79
N GLN A 166 18.19 13.57 -2.69
CA GLN A 166 19.57 14.07 -2.48
C GLN A 166 19.68 15.60 -2.58
N ARG A 167 18.64 16.26 -3.11
CA ARG A 167 18.53 17.71 -3.26
C ARG A 167 17.33 18.18 -2.42
N PRO A 168 17.49 18.34 -1.11
CA PRO A 168 16.36 18.40 -0.18
C PRO A 168 15.41 19.58 -0.44
N TRP A 169 15.92 20.70 -0.96
CA TRP A 169 15.09 21.84 -1.36
C TRP A 169 14.20 21.53 -2.58
N GLU A 170 14.72 20.82 -3.59
CA GLU A 170 13.93 20.36 -4.74
C GLU A 170 12.89 19.33 -4.30
N ALA A 171 13.29 18.37 -3.45
CA ALA A 171 12.35 17.41 -2.86
C ALA A 171 11.24 18.11 -2.05
N LEU A 172 11.58 19.17 -1.31
CA LEU A 172 10.62 19.92 -0.52
C LEU A 172 9.65 20.69 -1.42
N ALA A 173 10.13 21.25 -2.52
CA ALA A 173 9.28 21.87 -3.54
C ALA A 173 8.31 20.86 -4.15
N TRP A 174 8.77 19.65 -4.51
CA TRP A 174 7.91 18.55 -4.95
C TRP A 174 6.88 18.16 -3.88
N ALA A 175 7.30 18.02 -2.62
CA ALA A 175 6.41 17.65 -1.53
C ALA A 175 5.34 18.73 -1.26
N ALA A 176 5.72 20.01 -1.32
CA ALA A 176 4.79 21.13 -1.21
C ALA A 176 3.79 21.18 -2.36
N GLY A 177 4.25 21.06 -3.61
CA GLY A 177 3.38 21.00 -4.78
C GLY A 177 2.42 19.81 -4.73
N THR A 178 2.92 18.63 -4.34
CA THR A 178 2.12 17.42 -4.12
C THR A 178 1.04 17.65 -3.05
N THR A 179 1.38 18.36 -1.98
CA THR A 179 0.43 18.71 -0.91
C THR A 179 -0.69 19.63 -1.41
N VAL A 180 -0.40 20.56 -2.32
CA VAL A 180 -1.42 21.42 -2.94
C VAL A 180 -2.38 20.58 -3.78
N VAL A 181 -1.87 19.65 -4.59
CA VAL A 181 -2.70 18.71 -5.37
C VAL A 181 -3.53 17.82 -4.43
N GLY A 182 -2.93 17.31 -3.36
CA GLY A 182 -3.61 16.51 -2.34
C GLY A 182 -4.72 17.29 -1.62
N ALA A 183 -4.50 18.57 -1.32
CA ALA A 183 -5.53 19.43 -0.73
C ALA A 183 -6.72 19.66 -1.68
N PHE A 184 -6.46 19.77 -2.99
CA PHE A 184 -7.53 19.83 -3.99
C PHE A 184 -8.31 18.49 -4.06
N ALA A 185 -7.59 17.37 -4.06
CA ALA A 185 -8.17 16.02 -4.03
C ALA A 185 -9.06 15.81 -2.80
N LEU A 186 -8.60 16.24 -1.63
CA LEU A 186 -9.35 16.18 -0.37
C LEU A 186 -10.64 17.00 -0.45
N ARG A 187 -10.57 18.24 -0.95
CA ARG A 187 -11.77 19.09 -1.10
C ARG A 187 -12.78 18.48 -2.07
N GLN A 188 -12.33 17.97 -3.21
CA GLN A 188 -13.21 17.33 -4.18
C GLN A 188 -13.83 16.05 -3.60
N SER A 189 -13.03 15.24 -2.90
CA SER A 189 -13.49 14.06 -2.18
C SER A 189 -14.59 14.42 -1.19
N LEU A 190 -14.34 15.33 -0.24
CA LEU A 190 -15.35 15.76 0.74
C LEU A 190 -16.58 16.38 0.08
N GLY A 191 -16.41 17.10 -1.04
CA GLY A 191 -17.51 17.66 -1.82
C GLY A 191 -18.44 16.62 -2.45
N SER A 192 -17.93 15.42 -2.74
CA SER A 192 -18.68 14.29 -3.29
C SER A 192 -19.30 13.36 -2.22
N PHE A 193 -19.18 13.69 -0.93
CA PHE A 193 -19.79 12.91 0.14
C PHE A 193 -21.34 12.94 0.07
N PRO A 194 -22.05 11.82 0.26
CA PRO A 194 -21.57 10.50 0.68
C PRO A 194 -20.93 9.69 -0.48
N TRP A 195 -19.80 9.04 -0.18
CA TRP A 195 -19.04 8.28 -1.17
C TRP A 195 -19.64 6.90 -1.45
N ASN A 196 -19.56 6.45 -2.69
CA ASN A 196 -19.78 5.05 -3.06
C ASN A 196 -18.47 4.26 -2.92
N ILE A 197 -18.14 3.87 -1.69
CA ILE A 197 -16.89 3.16 -1.40
C ILE A 197 -17.07 1.68 -1.77
N PRO A 198 -16.11 1.07 -2.47
CA PRO A 198 -16.12 -0.37 -2.68
C PRO A 198 -16.22 -1.12 -1.35
N TRP A 199 -17.09 -2.13 -1.31
CA TRP A 199 -17.42 -2.89 -0.10
C TRP A 199 -16.21 -3.52 0.62
N TYR A 200 -15.04 -3.63 -0.03
CA TYR A 200 -13.80 -4.14 0.57
C TYR A 200 -12.98 -3.07 1.31
N LEU A 201 -13.30 -1.79 1.14
CA LEU A 201 -12.67 -0.65 1.86
C LEU A 201 -13.58 -0.07 2.95
N ASP A 202 -14.84 -0.50 3.02
CA ASP A 202 -15.90 0.08 3.86
C ASP A 202 -15.73 -0.15 5.38
N GLY A 203 -14.60 -0.67 5.85
CA GLY A 203 -14.49 -1.13 7.25
C GLY A 203 -15.24 -2.45 7.39
N PHE A 204 -14.48 -3.53 7.48
CA PHE A 204 -15.03 -4.87 7.30
C PHE A 204 -15.52 -5.41 8.65
N ASP A 205 -16.82 -5.33 8.94
CA ASP A 205 -17.41 -6.30 9.87
C ASP A 205 -17.50 -7.65 9.16
N TRP A 206 -16.43 -8.44 9.29
CA TRP A 206 -16.33 -9.77 8.71
C TRP A 206 -17.48 -10.66 9.16
N ASN A 207 -18.06 -10.43 10.33
CA ASN A 207 -19.13 -11.25 10.84
C ASN A 207 -20.44 -10.98 10.10
N GLN A 208 -20.84 -9.71 9.97
CA GLN A 208 -22.09 -9.35 9.28
C GLN A 208 -22.08 -9.80 7.82
N LYS A 209 -21.00 -9.49 7.08
CA LYS A 209 -20.91 -9.93 5.68
C LYS A 209 -20.78 -11.42 5.53
N PHE A 210 -20.13 -12.11 6.45
CA PHE A 210 -20.06 -13.57 6.39
C PHE A 210 -21.45 -14.20 6.60
N GLU A 211 -22.28 -13.61 7.46
CA GLU A 211 -23.68 -14.03 7.62
C GLU A 211 -24.54 -13.70 6.39
N GLU A 212 -24.44 -12.49 5.83
CA GLU A 212 -25.09 -12.16 4.55
C GLU A 212 -24.64 -13.12 3.44
N TRP A 213 -23.34 -13.45 3.40
CA TRP A 213 -22.80 -14.40 2.44
C TRP A 213 -23.27 -15.82 2.67
N LYS A 214 -23.47 -16.25 3.93
CA LYS A 214 -24.09 -17.54 4.25
C LYS A 214 -25.54 -17.57 3.77
N GLN A 215 -26.28 -16.48 3.98
CA GLN A 215 -27.68 -16.37 3.56
C GLN A 215 -27.83 -16.32 2.03
N GLN A 216 -26.87 -15.70 1.33
CA GLN A 216 -26.81 -15.68 -0.14
C GLN A 216 -26.24 -16.96 -0.77
N ARG A 217 -25.95 -18.01 0.02
CA ARG A 217 -25.60 -19.31 -0.55
C ARG A 217 -26.85 -19.95 -1.14
N THR A 218 -26.95 -19.89 -2.47
CA THR A 218 -27.91 -20.62 -3.29
C THR A 218 -27.72 -22.15 -3.24
N GLY A 219 -26.69 -22.61 -2.52
CA GLY A 219 -26.35 -24.01 -2.39
C GLY A 219 -25.42 -24.45 -3.51
N TRP A 220 -24.83 -25.63 -3.32
CA TRP A 220 -24.02 -26.25 -4.36
C TRP A 220 -24.91 -26.86 -5.45
N PRO A 221 -24.56 -26.77 -6.75
CA PRO A 221 -23.36 -26.16 -7.35
C PRO A 221 -23.51 -24.68 -7.73
N PHE A 222 -24.70 -24.10 -7.53
CA PHE A 222 -25.04 -22.76 -7.99
C PHE A 222 -24.17 -21.68 -7.37
N ASP A 223 -23.67 -21.85 -6.14
CA ASP A 223 -22.74 -20.90 -5.53
C ASP A 223 -21.39 -20.75 -6.26
N VAL A 224 -21.02 -21.76 -7.06
CA VAL A 224 -19.79 -21.73 -7.88
C VAL A 224 -20.09 -21.25 -9.29
N LEU A 225 -21.27 -21.58 -9.82
CA LEU A 225 -21.70 -21.23 -11.18
C LEU A 225 -22.30 -19.82 -11.27
N ALA A 226 -22.93 -19.33 -10.19
CA ALA A 226 -23.54 -18.02 -10.16
C ALA A 226 -22.44 -16.96 -10.30
N PRO A 227 -22.58 -16.02 -11.24
CA PRO A 227 -21.65 -14.91 -11.40
C PRO A 227 -21.76 -14.03 -10.15
N ARG A 228 -20.97 -14.34 -9.13
CA ARG A 228 -20.68 -13.38 -8.09
C ARG A 228 -19.80 -12.32 -8.75
N PRO A 229 -20.23 -11.05 -8.81
CA PRO A 229 -19.38 -10.00 -9.37
C PRO A 229 -18.01 -10.11 -8.68
N PRO A 230 -16.90 -10.14 -9.45
CA PRO A 230 -15.58 -10.43 -8.95
C PRO A 230 -15.28 -9.41 -7.87
N ARG A 231 -14.88 -9.95 -6.73
CA ARG A 231 -14.74 -9.21 -5.49
C ARG A 231 -13.74 -8.05 -5.57
N VAL A 232 -12.80 -8.13 -6.50
CA VAL A 232 -11.78 -7.11 -6.72
C VAL A 232 -11.55 -7.08 -8.23
N TRP A 233 -12.19 -6.13 -8.90
CA TRP A 233 -11.88 -5.82 -10.29
C TRP A 233 -11.12 -4.51 -10.33
N ILE A 234 -9.97 -4.52 -10.98
CA ILE A 234 -9.20 -3.31 -11.21
C ILE A 234 -9.68 -2.81 -12.56
N GLU A 235 -10.25 -1.61 -12.59
CA GLU A 235 -10.64 -1.00 -13.86
C GLU A 235 -9.40 -0.84 -14.75
N PRO A 236 -9.52 -0.99 -16.08
CA PRO A 236 -8.37 -0.89 -16.97
C PRO A 236 -7.58 0.41 -16.79
N ILE A 237 -8.27 1.52 -16.55
CA ILE A 237 -7.64 2.82 -16.28
C ILE A 237 -6.79 2.78 -14.99
N ASP A 238 -7.25 2.09 -13.96
CA ASP A 238 -6.52 1.94 -12.70
C ASP A 238 -5.31 1.03 -12.86
N GLY A 239 -5.44 -0.05 -13.63
CA GLY A 239 -4.30 -0.93 -13.90
C GLY A 239 -3.20 -0.22 -14.71
N ILE A 240 -3.58 0.63 -15.67
CA ILE A 240 -2.63 1.49 -16.40
C ILE A 240 -2.00 2.51 -15.43
N GLY A 241 -2.81 3.24 -14.66
CA GLY A 241 -2.33 4.23 -13.71
C GLY A 241 -1.37 3.65 -12.66
N LEU A 242 -1.72 2.50 -12.06
CA LEU A 242 -0.89 1.81 -11.07
C LEU A 242 0.40 1.27 -11.68
N SER A 243 0.36 0.69 -12.88
CA SER A 243 1.57 0.17 -13.53
C SER A 243 2.55 1.27 -13.91
N LEU A 244 2.07 2.39 -14.46
CA LEU A 244 2.89 3.57 -14.73
C LEU A 244 3.46 4.17 -13.44
N LEU A 245 2.65 4.26 -12.38
CA LEU A 245 3.08 4.79 -11.09
C LEU A 245 4.18 3.92 -10.45
N LEU A 246 4.03 2.59 -10.51
CA LEU A 246 5.05 1.66 -10.04
C LEU A 246 6.36 1.82 -10.82
N GLY A 247 6.29 1.89 -12.15
CA GLY A 247 7.46 2.18 -12.98
C GLY A 247 8.15 3.48 -12.60
N TRP A 248 7.37 4.56 -12.46
CA TRP A 248 7.87 5.86 -12.05
C TRP A 248 8.57 5.84 -10.70
N TRP A 249 8.00 5.16 -9.70
CA TRP A 249 8.63 5.03 -8.37
C TRP A 249 9.93 4.24 -8.43
N PHE A 250 9.96 3.16 -9.22
CA PHE A 250 11.20 2.42 -9.47
C PHE A 250 12.26 3.30 -10.13
N ALA A 251 11.90 4.10 -11.14
CA ALA A 251 12.82 5.04 -11.78
C ALA A 251 13.38 6.06 -10.78
N ALA A 252 12.48 6.67 -9.99
CA ALA A 252 12.82 7.67 -9.00
C ALA A 252 13.83 7.12 -7.98
N VAL A 253 13.61 5.91 -7.45
CA VAL A 253 14.52 5.29 -6.49
C VAL A 253 15.82 4.83 -7.14
N PHE A 254 15.76 4.25 -8.33
CA PHE A 254 16.96 3.77 -9.05
C PHE A 254 17.94 4.90 -9.34
N TRP A 255 17.44 6.11 -9.55
CA TRP A 255 18.27 7.30 -9.74
C TRP A 255 19.04 7.72 -8.48
N GLN A 256 18.58 7.32 -7.28
CA GLN A 256 19.20 7.73 -6.01
C GLN A 256 20.19 6.72 -5.44
N VAL A 257 20.13 5.47 -5.89
CA VAL A 257 20.88 4.37 -5.25
C VAL A 257 22.14 4.02 -6.04
N PRO A 258 23.24 3.65 -5.36
CA PRO A 258 24.40 3.10 -6.03
C PRO A 258 24.07 1.84 -6.84
N LYS A 259 24.78 1.63 -7.95
CA LYS A 259 24.71 0.44 -8.82
C LYS A 259 24.59 -0.91 -8.09
N PRO A 260 25.43 -1.24 -7.06
CA PRO A 260 25.29 -2.53 -6.37
C PRO A 260 23.96 -2.66 -5.61
N VAL A 261 23.43 -1.57 -5.06
CA VAL A 261 22.15 -1.56 -4.36
C VAL A 261 21.00 -1.76 -5.36
N MET A 262 21.12 -1.23 -6.58
CA MET A 262 20.11 -1.42 -7.63
C MET A 262 19.89 -2.91 -7.95
N LEU A 263 20.95 -3.73 -8.00
CA LEU A 263 20.84 -5.17 -8.20
C LEU A 263 20.07 -5.86 -7.06
N VAL A 264 20.37 -5.49 -5.82
CA VAL A 264 19.68 -6.01 -4.63
C VAL A 264 18.20 -5.64 -4.67
N MET A 265 17.86 -4.40 -5.05
CA MET A 265 16.48 -3.97 -5.20
C MET A 265 15.74 -4.73 -6.30
N LEU A 266 16.41 -5.00 -7.43
CA LEU A 266 15.86 -5.81 -8.51
C LEU A 266 15.59 -7.25 -8.05
N GLN A 267 16.47 -7.83 -7.23
CA GLN A 267 16.22 -9.14 -6.59
C GLN A 267 15.03 -9.07 -5.63
N PHE A 268 14.88 -8.00 -4.85
CA PHE A 268 13.69 -7.83 -4.00
C PHE A 268 12.40 -7.70 -4.81
N SER A 269 12.46 -7.04 -5.96
CA SER A 269 11.32 -6.93 -6.88
C SER A 269 10.85 -8.29 -7.42
N LEU A 270 11.75 -9.27 -7.53
CA LEU A 270 11.40 -10.65 -7.90
C LEU A 270 10.44 -11.27 -6.88
N PHE A 271 10.61 -11.03 -5.58
CA PHE A 271 9.68 -11.55 -4.57
C PHE A 271 8.28 -10.95 -4.74
N GLY A 272 8.19 -9.63 -4.96
CA GLY A 272 6.93 -8.95 -5.25
C GLY A 272 6.26 -9.49 -6.51
N PHE A 273 7.05 -9.70 -7.57
CA PHE A 273 6.59 -10.30 -8.82
C PHE A 273 6.05 -11.72 -8.63
N VAL A 274 6.82 -12.60 -7.98
CA VAL A 274 6.42 -13.99 -7.71
C VAL A 274 5.16 -14.03 -6.84
N ALA A 275 5.07 -13.20 -5.80
CA ALA A 275 3.87 -13.07 -4.99
C ALA A 275 2.65 -12.62 -5.84
N GLY A 276 2.85 -11.69 -6.76
CA GLY A 276 1.83 -11.25 -7.72
C GLY A 276 1.34 -12.38 -8.63
N LEU A 277 2.26 -13.18 -9.19
CA LEU A 277 1.93 -14.37 -9.99
C LEU A 277 1.13 -15.39 -9.19
N ILE A 278 1.61 -15.74 -8.00
CA ILE A 278 0.97 -16.73 -7.12
C ILE A 278 -0.43 -16.25 -6.74
N ARG A 279 -0.56 -15.00 -6.30
CA ARG A 279 -1.86 -14.41 -5.94
C ARG A 279 -2.81 -14.45 -7.14
N ARG A 280 -2.35 -14.04 -8.32
CA ARG A 280 -3.16 -14.04 -9.53
C ARG A 280 -3.65 -15.45 -9.86
N LEU A 281 -2.74 -16.43 -9.95
CA LEU A 281 -3.10 -17.82 -10.23
C LEU A 281 -4.03 -18.41 -9.15
N ALA A 282 -3.81 -18.08 -7.88
CA ALA A 282 -4.67 -18.51 -6.79
C ALA A 282 -6.10 -17.97 -6.93
N VAL A 283 -6.28 -16.74 -7.41
CA VAL A 283 -7.63 -16.17 -7.65
C VAL A 283 -8.40 -16.93 -8.72
N TYR A 284 -7.75 -17.34 -9.82
CA TYR A 284 -8.40 -18.14 -10.87
C TYR A 284 -8.61 -19.60 -10.43
N THR A 285 -7.61 -20.22 -9.82
CA THR A 285 -7.64 -21.66 -9.49
C THR A 285 -8.37 -21.98 -8.18
N ARG A 286 -8.77 -20.98 -7.39
CA ARG A 286 -9.63 -21.20 -6.22
C ARG A 286 -10.92 -21.88 -6.65
N ASN A 287 -11.11 -23.13 -6.20
CA ASN A 287 -12.23 -24.03 -6.51
C ASN A 287 -12.29 -24.56 -7.96
N HIS A 288 -11.26 -24.33 -8.77
CA HIS A 288 -11.22 -24.77 -10.17
C HIS A 288 -9.91 -25.52 -10.45
N LYS A 289 -10.00 -26.72 -11.01
CA LYS A 289 -8.85 -27.53 -11.45
C LYS A 289 -8.83 -27.68 -12.97
N PRO A 290 -7.64 -27.90 -13.57
CA PRO A 290 -7.57 -28.22 -14.99
C PRO A 290 -8.31 -29.54 -15.25
N PRO A 291 -8.96 -29.70 -16.42
CA PRO A 291 -9.71 -30.92 -16.73
C PRO A 291 -8.77 -32.11 -16.96
N ILE A 292 -7.58 -31.88 -17.52
CA ILE A 292 -6.50 -32.85 -17.64
C ILE A 292 -5.34 -32.38 -16.75
N SER A 293 -4.77 -33.27 -15.93
CA SER A 293 -3.60 -32.96 -15.11
C SER A 293 -2.40 -32.60 -15.99
N PHE A 294 -1.40 -31.92 -15.41
CA PHE A 294 -0.17 -31.56 -16.15
C PHE A 294 0.49 -32.79 -16.80
N TRP A 295 0.62 -33.90 -16.07
CA TRP A 295 1.16 -35.15 -16.60
C TRP A 295 0.26 -35.78 -17.68
N GLY A 296 -1.07 -35.68 -17.53
CA GLY A 296 -2.00 -36.14 -18.55
C GLY A 296 -1.90 -35.34 -19.86
N ARG A 297 -1.54 -34.06 -19.79
CA ARG A 297 -1.31 -33.22 -20.98
C ARG A 297 -0.05 -33.64 -21.74
N ILE A 298 1.01 -33.98 -21.01
CA ILE A 298 2.26 -34.50 -21.59
C ILE A 298 1.99 -35.85 -22.25
N SER A 299 1.31 -36.79 -21.57
CA SER A 299 1.05 -38.13 -22.13
C SER A 299 0.11 -38.12 -23.33
N THR A 300 -0.82 -37.16 -23.39
CA THR A 300 -1.76 -37.01 -24.52
C THR A 300 -1.22 -36.12 -25.65
N LEU A 301 0.02 -35.62 -25.55
CA LEU A 301 0.64 -34.69 -26.50
C LEU A 301 -0.21 -33.42 -26.73
N ARG A 302 -0.96 -33.00 -25.71
CA ARG A 302 -1.79 -31.78 -25.70
C ARG A 302 -1.27 -30.82 -24.65
N PRO A 303 -0.09 -30.20 -24.85
CA PRO A 303 0.52 -29.31 -23.86
C PRO A 303 -0.37 -28.09 -23.57
N TRP A 304 -1.17 -27.66 -24.56
CA TRP A 304 -2.06 -26.51 -24.47
C TRP A 304 -3.53 -26.90 -24.59
N GLN A 305 -4.34 -26.35 -23.69
CA GLN A 305 -5.78 -26.43 -23.69
C GLN A 305 -6.38 -25.03 -23.80
N PHE A 306 -6.83 -24.70 -25.02
CA PHE A 306 -7.51 -23.44 -25.30
C PHE A 306 -8.65 -23.19 -24.31
N GLY A 307 -8.83 -21.94 -23.87
CA GLY A 307 -9.79 -21.52 -22.86
C GLY A 307 -9.35 -21.75 -21.40
N TYR A 308 -8.84 -22.94 -21.02
CA TYR A 308 -8.33 -23.11 -19.65
C TYR A 308 -7.01 -22.34 -19.47
N ASP A 309 -6.06 -22.51 -20.39
CA ASP A 309 -4.68 -22.00 -20.25
C ASP A 309 -4.55 -20.49 -20.51
N GLU A 310 -5.63 -19.80 -20.84
CA GLU A 310 -5.64 -18.34 -21.02
C GLU A 310 -5.21 -17.59 -19.75
N ILE A 311 -5.42 -18.18 -18.57
CA ILE A 311 -4.99 -17.62 -17.28
C ILE A 311 -3.47 -17.66 -17.08
N VAL A 312 -2.77 -18.53 -17.83
CA VAL A 312 -1.31 -18.74 -17.74
C VAL A 312 -0.56 -17.84 -18.72
N ILE A 313 -1.20 -17.39 -19.80
CA ILE A 313 -0.58 -16.53 -20.82
C ILE A 313 0.01 -15.27 -20.20
N ALA A 314 -0.78 -14.50 -19.45
CA ALA A 314 -0.32 -13.24 -18.86
C ALA A 314 0.82 -13.43 -17.84
N PRO A 315 0.76 -14.40 -16.90
CA PRO A 315 1.89 -14.80 -16.05
C PRO A 315 3.17 -15.16 -16.83
N VAL A 316 3.07 -15.92 -17.91
CA VAL A 316 4.21 -16.31 -18.74
C VAL A 316 4.82 -15.10 -19.43
N LEU A 317 4.00 -14.26 -20.08
CA LEU A 317 4.47 -13.03 -20.70
C LEU A 317 5.11 -12.09 -19.67
N ALA A 318 4.53 -11.97 -18.47
CA ALA A 318 5.12 -11.18 -17.40
C ALA A 318 6.45 -11.75 -16.92
N THR A 319 6.60 -13.08 -16.89
CA THR A 319 7.88 -13.74 -16.56
C THR A 319 8.93 -13.48 -17.61
N VAL A 320 8.58 -13.56 -18.89
CA VAL A 320 9.47 -13.23 -20.01
C VAL A 320 9.89 -11.76 -19.96
N ALA A 321 8.93 -10.85 -19.75
CA ALA A 321 9.20 -9.42 -19.63
C ALA A 321 10.12 -9.11 -18.43
N PHE A 322 9.88 -9.75 -17.28
CA PHE A 322 10.72 -9.61 -16.09
C PHE A 322 12.14 -10.13 -16.35
N ALA A 323 12.28 -11.32 -16.93
CA ALA A 323 13.57 -11.91 -17.27
C ALA A 323 14.36 -11.02 -18.24
N ALA A 324 13.71 -10.51 -19.31
CA ALA A 324 14.32 -9.58 -20.24
C ALA A 324 14.79 -8.30 -19.53
N THR A 325 13.98 -7.77 -18.62
CA THR A 325 14.31 -6.59 -17.80
C THR A 325 15.56 -6.84 -16.95
N VAL A 326 15.62 -7.99 -16.26
CA VAL A 326 16.77 -8.36 -15.43
C VAL A 326 18.03 -8.55 -16.27
N ILE A 327 17.92 -9.20 -17.43
CA ILE A 327 19.05 -9.39 -18.34
C ILE A 327 19.60 -8.04 -18.81
N VAL A 328 18.75 -7.15 -19.32
CA VAL A 328 19.16 -5.83 -19.81
C VAL A 328 19.76 -4.99 -18.68
N ALA A 329 19.13 -4.98 -17.50
CA ALA A 329 19.66 -4.26 -16.33
C ALA A 329 21.03 -4.81 -15.91
N THR A 330 21.20 -6.13 -15.87
CA THR A 330 22.47 -6.77 -15.48
C THR A 330 23.58 -6.48 -16.50
N TRP A 331 23.28 -6.54 -17.80
CA TRP A 331 24.22 -6.21 -18.87
C TRP A 331 24.63 -4.73 -18.86
N SER A 332 23.69 -3.83 -18.59
CA SER A 332 23.98 -2.38 -18.45
C SER A 332 24.90 -2.06 -17.26
N LEU A 333 24.97 -2.96 -16.28
CA LEU A 333 25.87 -2.87 -15.14
C LEU A 333 27.23 -3.54 -15.39
N GLY A 334 27.46 -4.09 -16.58
CA GLY A 334 28.71 -4.75 -16.96
C GLY A 334 28.84 -6.18 -16.43
N LEU A 335 27.72 -6.84 -16.11
CA LEU A 335 27.69 -8.23 -15.66
C LEU A 335 27.02 -9.12 -16.72
N PRO A 336 27.57 -10.30 -17.07
CA PRO A 336 28.92 -10.77 -16.77
C PRO A 336 29.98 -10.01 -17.61
N PRO A 337 31.26 -9.95 -17.16
CA PRO A 337 32.31 -9.12 -17.79
C PRO A 337 32.64 -9.46 -19.25
N ALA A 338 32.15 -10.60 -19.75
CA ALA A 338 32.35 -11.05 -21.13
C ALA A 338 31.35 -10.47 -22.15
N VAL A 339 30.30 -9.77 -21.70
CA VAL A 339 29.28 -9.18 -22.60
C VAL A 339 29.64 -7.73 -22.91
N ALA A 340 29.45 -7.32 -24.17
CA ALA A 340 29.62 -5.94 -24.59
C ALA A 340 28.79 -5.01 -23.69
N LYS A 341 29.45 -4.00 -23.08
CA LYS A 341 28.79 -3.07 -22.16
C LYS A 341 27.73 -2.27 -22.92
N LEU A 342 26.48 -2.41 -22.51
CA LEU A 342 25.43 -1.48 -22.92
C LEU A 342 25.68 -0.11 -22.28
N PRO A 343 25.21 0.99 -22.90
CA PRO A 343 25.23 2.30 -22.27
C PRO A 343 24.54 2.25 -20.90
N GLU A 344 25.11 2.93 -19.90
CA GLU A 344 24.60 2.87 -18.52
C GLU A 344 23.14 3.34 -18.41
N TRP A 345 22.75 4.32 -19.22
CA TRP A 345 21.38 4.85 -19.26
C TRP A 345 20.34 3.78 -19.62
N CYS A 346 20.74 2.71 -20.34
CA CYS A 346 19.82 1.63 -20.70
C CYS A 346 19.30 0.91 -19.44
N GLY A 347 20.11 0.74 -18.39
CA GLY A 347 19.67 0.11 -17.14
C GLY A 347 18.63 0.94 -16.39
N TYR A 348 18.88 2.25 -16.30
CA TYR A 348 17.99 3.19 -15.63
C TYR A 348 16.64 3.35 -16.34
N VAL A 349 16.57 3.11 -17.66
CA VAL A 349 15.32 3.16 -18.43
C VAL A 349 14.65 1.79 -18.50
N ALA A 350 15.40 0.72 -18.76
CA ALA A 350 14.85 -0.61 -18.96
C ALA A 350 14.21 -1.17 -17.70
N ALA A 351 14.78 -0.94 -16.51
CA ALA A 351 14.22 -1.45 -15.27
C ALA A 351 12.81 -0.88 -14.97
N PRO A 352 12.60 0.45 -14.96
CA PRO A 352 11.27 1.05 -14.82
C PRO A 352 10.26 0.61 -15.88
N VAL A 353 10.66 0.58 -17.16
CA VAL A 353 9.80 0.14 -18.28
C VAL A 353 9.41 -1.32 -18.10
N GLY A 354 10.38 -2.15 -17.68
CA GLY A 354 10.18 -3.55 -17.37
C GLY A 354 9.19 -3.77 -16.24
N VAL A 355 9.38 -3.08 -15.10
CA VAL A 355 8.45 -3.13 -13.95
C VAL A 355 7.05 -2.68 -14.35
N THR A 356 6.95 -1.59 -15.12
CA THR A 356 5.68 -1.09 -15.68
C THR A 356 4.99 -2.17 -16.50
N THR A 357 5.72 -2.78 -17.43
CA THR A 357 5.20 -3.81 -18.35
C THR A 357 4.76 -5.04 -17.58
N VAL A 358 5.55 -5.51 -16.62
CA VAL A 358 5.25 -6.64 -15.76
C VAL A 358 3.99 -6.37 -14.93
N ALA A 359 3.90 -5.20 -14.30
CA ALA A 359 2.72 -4.80 -13.55
C ALA A 359 1.48 -4.71 -14.45
N ALA A 360 1.61 -4.10 -15.64
CA ALA A 360 0.52 -4.01 -16.61
C ALA A 360 0.04 -5.40 -17.06
N LEU A 361 0.94 -6.34 -17.37
CA LEU A 361 0.57 -7.71 -17.72
C LEU A 361 -0.13 -8.44 -16.57
N LEU A 362 0.29 -8.20 -15.32
CA LEU A 362 -0.32 -8.82 -14.15
C LEU A 362 -1.65 -8.20 -13.73
N LEU A 363 -1.89 -6.92 -14.02
CA LEU A 363 -3.12 -6.22 -13.65
C LEU A 363 -4.15 -6.24 -14.78
N LEU A 364 -3.71 -6.09 -16.04
CA LEU A 364 -4.56 -5.91 -17.22
C LEU A 364 -4.57 -7.11 -18.16
N GLY A 365 -3.51 -7.92 -18.18
CA GLY A 365 -3.41 -9.06 -19.07
C GLY A 365 -4.41 -10.17 -18.71
N GLY A 366 -4.69 -11.06 -19.66
CA GLY A 366 -5.52 -12.27 -19.48
C GLY A 366 -7.04 -12.02 -19.42
N PRO A 367 -7.85 -13.09 -19.40
CA PRO A 367 -9.31 -12.97 -19.40
C PRO A 367 -9.83 -12.48 -18.06
N ALA A 368 -10.95 -11.76 -18.05
CA ALA A 368 -11.69 -11.49 -16.82
C ALA A 368 -11.99 -12.81 -16.09
N VAL A 369 -11.90 -12.84 -14.75
CA VAL A 369 -12.20 -14.06 -13.96
C VAL A 369 -13.61 -14.58 -14.28
N GLU A 370 -14.58 -13.69 -14.47
CA GLU A 370 -15.94 -14.05 -14.89
C GLU A 370 -15.97 -14.68 -16.28
N ALA A 371 -15.39 -14.00 -17.27
CA ALA A 371 -15.34 -14.51 -18.64
C ALA A 371 -14.66 -15.89 -18.70
N TRP A 372 -13.54 -16.06 -17.97
CA TRP A 372 -12.84 -17.34 -17.88
C TRP A 372 -13.70 -18.42 -17.21
N ARG A 373 -14.43 -18.11 -16.13
CA ARG A 373 -15.34 -19.06 -15.47
C ARG A 373 -16.51 -19.46 -16.37
N LEU A 374 -16.99 -18.56 -17.21
CA LEU A 374 -18.07 -18.86 -18.17
C LEU A 374 -17.62 -19.76 -19.33
N THR A 375 -16.31 -19.94 -19.56
CA THR A 375 -15.83 -20.86 -20.60
C THR A 375 -16.18 -22.33 -20.34
N GLY A 376 -16.44 -22.70 -19.08
CA GLY A 376 -16.72 -24.09 -18.67
C GLY A 376 -15.57 -25.08 -18.90
N ARG A 377 -14.38 -24.62 -19.29
CA ARG A 377 -13.23 -25.50 -19.63
C ARG A 377 -12.38 -25.93 -18.42
N HIS A 378 -12.98 -26.01 -17.25
CA HIS A 378 -12.33 -26.40 -15.99
C HIS A 378 -13.22 -27.36 -15.21
N ARG A 379 -12.62 -28.11 -14.27
CA ARG A 379 -13.36 -28.92 -13.30
C ARG A 379 -13.60 -28.09 -12.05
N ILE A 380 -14.85 -28.03 -11.62
CA ILE A 380 -15.19 -27.46 -10.32
C ILE A 380 -14.79 -28.48 -9.25
N VAL A 381 -14.04 -28.05 -8.25
CA VAL A 381 -13.61 -28.91 -7.15
C VAL A 381 -14.34 -28.50 -5.89
N PHE A 382 -15.00 -29.48 -5.29
CA PHE A 382 -15.58 -29.34 -3.97
C PHE A 382 -14.47 -29.37 -2.93
N ASP A 383 -14.42 -28.34 -2.10
CA ASP A 383 -13.60 -28.39 -0.89
C ASP A 383 -14.33 -29.27 0.13
N GLN A 384 -14.03 -30.57 0.10
CA GLN A 384 -14.56 -31.56 1.05
C GLN A 384 -14.19 -31.27 2.51
N THR A 385 -13.33 -30.27 2.76
CA THR A 385 -13.07 -29.77 4.11
C THR A 385 -14.26 -29.06 4.74
N GLY A 386 -15.40 -28.97 4.05
CA GLY A 386 -16.74 -28.88 4.64
C GLY A 386 -17.11 -30.04 5.58
N LYS A 387 -16.18 -30.56 6.39
CA LYS A 387 -16.51 -30.79 7.80
C LYS A 387 -17.12 -29.48 8.26
N SER A 388 -18.44 -29.44 8.33
CA SER A 388 -19.13 -28.56 9.24
C SER A 388 -18.35 -28.68 10.55
N THR A 389 -17.50 -27.71 10.88
CA THR A 389 -17.17 -27.48 12.26
C THR A 389 -18.53 -27.36 12.91
N GLY A 390 -18.90 -28.39 13.66
CA GLY A 390 -20.20 -28.54 14.30
C GLY A 390 -20.38 -27.49 15.39
N LEU A 391 -20.38 -26.22 15.01
CA LEU A 391 -20.92 -25.10 15.75
C LEU A 391 -22.44 -25.21 15.61
N GLY A 392 -23.02 -26.18 16.33
CA GLY A 392 -24.46 -26.43 16.26
C GLY A 392 -24.93 -27.82 16.64
N GLN A 393 -24.07 -28.76 17.08
CA GLN A 393 -24.58 -29.73 18.05
C GLN A 393 -24.70 -28.99 19.38
N SER A 394 -25.85 -28.32 19.52
CA SER A 394 -26.37 -27.83 20.78
C SER A 394 -26.21 -28.94 21.81
N THR A 395 -25.31 -28.74 22.76
CA THR A 395 -25.13 -29.58 23.94
C THR A 395 -26.34 -29.54 24.89
N LYS A 396 -27.46 -28.89 24.52
CA LYS A 396 -28.68 -28.84 25.35
C LYS A 396 -29.48 -30.14 25.39
N ASP A 397 -29.22 -31.11 24.52
CA ASP A 397 -29.95 -32.40 24.59
C ASP A 397 -29.27 -33.46 25.49
N LYS A 398 -28.24 -33.08 26.26
CA LYS A 398 -27.61 -33.99 27.24
C LYS A 398 -28.04 -33.80 28.70
N GLU A 399 -28.98 -32.91 29.02
CA GLU A 399 -29.43 -32.69 30.41
C GLU A 399 -30.79 -33.32 30.77
N PHE A 400 -31.48 -34.04 29.87
CA PHE A 400 -32.85 -34.54 30.15
C PHE A 400 -33.02 -36.03 30.46
N VAL A 401 -31.96 -36.82 30.71
CA VAL A 401 -32.09 -38.29 30.94
C VAL A 401 -31.42 -38.80 32.22
N GLN A 402 -31.12 -37.97 33.21
CA GLN A 402 -30.68 -38.47 34.53
C GLN A 402 -31.35 -37.70 35.68
N THR A 403 -32.63 -37.99 35.92
CA THR A 403 -33.26 -37.96 37.25
C THR A 403 -34.65 -38.60 37.17
N ALA A 404 -34.70 -39.91 37.39
CA ALA A 404 -35.86 -40.66 37.86
C ALA A 404 -35.36 -41.92 38.56
#